data_AF-A0A0P6X3J1-F1
#
_entry.id   AF-A0A0P6X3J1-F1
#
_cell.length_a   1.000
_cell.length_b   1.000
_cell.length_c   1.000
_cell.angle_alpha   90.00
_cell.angle_beta   90.00
_cell.angle_gamma   90.00
#
_symmetry.space_group_name_H-M   'P 1'
#
loop_
_entity.id
_entity.type
_entity.pdbx_description
1 polymer ?
#
loop_
_entity_poly.entity_id
_entity_poly.type
_entity_poly.pdbx_seq_one_letter_code
_entity_poly.pdbx_strand_id
1 'polypeptide(L)'
;MGAVMLVTGGVYLRVMLALQADAPVREQILPLMLWVLLVIGLSILVHVPLAMAERKAAQQPADEREQLAIARAGRWSGVVMSVAAVSGALLYLAHGNGNLLFYSVIMALILAQFADYALQIWFFRRGY
;
A
#
# COMPACT_ATOMS: atom_id res chain seq x y z
N MET A 1 3.63 6.29 9.15
CA MET A 1 3.09 5.52 8.00
C MET A 1 3.33 4.03 8.07
N GLY A 2 4.55 3.54 8.35
CA GLY A 2 4.82 2.09 8.43
C GLY A 2 3.89 1.30 9.36
N ALA A 3 3.62 1.80 10.57
CA ALA A 3 2.70 1.14 11.50
C ALA A 3 1.25 1.08 10.97
N VAL A 4 0.75 2.18 10.38
CA VAL A 4 -0.59 2.23 9.78
C VAL A 4 -0.69 1.24 8.62
N MET A 5 0.33 1.18 7.76
CA MET A 5 0.40 0.23 6.64
C MET A 5 0.44 -1.23 7.11
N LEU A 6 1.21 -1.54 8.15
CA LEU A 6 1.30 -2.90 8.70
C LEU A 6 -0.03 -3.37 9.31
N VAL A 7 -0.67 -2.52 10.11
CA VAL A 7 -1.97 -2.84 10.72
C VAL A 7 -3.04 -2.99 9.64
N THR A 8 -3.11 -2.03 8.72
CA THR A 8 -4.16 -2.02 7.69
C THR A 8 -3.97 -3.12 6.65
N GLY A 9 -2.74 -3.38 6.21
CA GLY A 9 -2.39 -4.50 5.33
C GLY A 9 -2.60 -5.86 5.99
N GLY A 10 -2.26 -6.01 7.28
CA GLY A 10 -2.49 -7.26 8.01
C GLY A 10 -3.97 -7.59 8.19
N VAL A 11 -4.79 -6.60 8.53
CA VAL A 11 -6.25 -6.77 8.60
C VAL A 11 -6.81 -7.10 7.21
N TYR A 12 -6.33 -6.43 6.17
CA TYR A 12 -6.75 -6.68 4.79
C TYR A 12 -6.42 -8.11 4.32
N LEU A 13 -5.21 -8.61 4.63
CA LEU A 13 -4.82 -9.99 4.35
C LEU A 13 -5.73 -11.00 5.02
N ARG A 14 -6.09 -10.76 6.28
CA ARG A 14 -7.04 -11.62 7.00
C ARG A 14 -8.41 -11.64 6.32
N VAL A 15 -8.92 -10.49 5.87
CA VAL A 15 -10.19 -10.41 5.14
C VAL A 15 -10.08 -11.19 3.83
N MET A 16 -9.02 -10.96 3.05
CA MET A 16 -8.75 -11.66 1.79
C MET A 16 -8.76 -13.18 1.97
N LEU A 17 -8.11 -13.70 3.02
CA LEU A 17 -8.05 -15.13 3.31
C LEU A 17 -9.39 -15.72 3.81
N ALA A 18 -10.28 -14.90 4.34
CA ALA A 18 -11.59 -15.30 4.85
C ALA A 18 -12.71 -15.22 3.80
N LEU A 19 -12.43 -14.73 2.58
CA LEU A 19 -13.42 -14.60 1.52
C LEU A 19 -13.88 -15.95 0.98
N GLN A 20 -15.19 -16.15 0.96
CA GLN A 20 -15.82 -17.29 0.28
C GLN A 20 -15.94 -17.01 -1.21
N ALA A 21 -15.79 -18.05 -2.05
CA ALA A 21 -15.75 -17.92 -3.50
C ALA A 21 -17.04 -17.32 -4.10
N ASP A 22 -18.20 -17.61 -3.49
CA ASP A 22 -19.51 -17.25 -4.03
C ASP A 22 -20.17 -16.04 -3.34
N ALA A 23 -19.43 -15.29 -2.53
CA ALA A 23 -20.01 -14.15 -1.84
C ALA A 23 -20.46 -13.07 -2.86
N PRO A 24 -21.67 -12.49 -2.70
CA PRO A 24 -22.16 -11.48 -3.63
C PRO A 24 -21.31 -10.20 -3.56
N VAL A 25 -21.01 -9.63 -4.73
CA VAL A 25 -20.14 -8.44 -4.89
C VAL A 25 -20.54 -7.28 -3.98
N ARG A 26 -21.84 -7.07 -3.77
CA ARG A 26 -22.37 -5.99 -2.92
C ARG A 26 -21.94 -6.12 -1.45
N GLU A 27 -21.86 -7.34 -0.94
CA GLU A 27 -21.44 -7.60 0.46
C GLU A 27 -19.94 -7.40 0.65
N GLN A 28 -19.16 -7.39 -0.43
CA GLN A 28 -17.70 -7.22 -0.40
C GLN A 28 -17.27 -5.76 -0.59
N ILE A 29 -17.95 -5.00 -1.44
CA ILE A 29 -17.59 -3.61 -1.75
C ILE A 29 -17.81 -2.67 -0.57
N LEU A 30 -18.94 -2.78 0.13
CA LEU A 30 -19.30 -1.83 1.19
C LEU A 30 -18.29 -1.85 2.36
N PRO A 31 -17.89 -3.02 2.92
CA PRO A 31 -16.88 -3.07 3.97
C PRO A 31 -15.51 -2.56 3.49
N LEU A 32 -15.12 -2.90 2.26
CA LEU A 32 -13.86 -2.45 1.68
C LEU A 32 -13.82 -0.92 1.52
N MET A 33 -14.89 -0.34 0.98
CA MET A 33 -14.98 1.11 0.79
C MET A 33 -14.90 1.85 2.12
N LEU A 34 -15.67 1.41 3.13
CA LEU A 34 -15.60 1.97 4.47
C LEU A 34 -14.20 1.83 5.08
N TRP A 35 -13.55 0.68 4.85
CA TRP A 35 -12.17 0.45 5.28
C TRP A 35 -11.19 1.43 4.63
N VAL A 36 -11.23 1.59 3.30
CA VAL A 36 -10.38 2.53 2.57
C VAL A 36 -10.59 3.96 3.06
N LEU A 37 -11.85 4.38 3.24
CA LEU A 37 -12.17 5.71 3.79
C LEU A 37 -11.61 5.91 5.19
N LEU A 38 -11.69 4.88 6.05
CA LEU A 38 -11.11 4.91 7.39
C LEU A 38 -9.59 5.04 7.33
N VAL A 39 -8.91 4.27 6.47
CA VAL A 39 -7.44 4.33 6.31
C VAL A 39 -7.01 5.71 5.81
N ILE A 40 -7.72 6.28 4.83
CA ILE A 40 -7.46 7.62 4.33
C ILE A 40 -7.66 8.66 5.45
N GLY A 41 -8.77 8.59 6.18
CA GLY A 41 -9.05 9.47 7.31
C GLY A 41 -7.97 9.39 8.38
N LEU A 42 -7.56 8.18 8.78
CA LEU A 42 -6.49 7.97 9.76
C LEU A 42 -5.14 8.49 9.24
N SER A 43 -4.84 8.29 7.95
CA SER A 43 -3.61 8.81 7.33
C SER A 43 -3.56 10.33 7.39
N ILE A 44 -4.66 11.02 7.09
CA ILE A 44 -4.77 12.48 7.20
C ILE A 44 -4.54 12.92 8.65
N LEU A 45 -5.20 12.25 9.61
CA LEU A 45 -5.05 12.55 11.03
C LEU A 45 -3.61 12.36 11.55
N VAL A 46 -2.83 11.46 10.95
CA VAL A 46 -1.41 11.29 11.29
C VAL A 46 -0.53 12.33 10.61
N HIS A 47 -0.76 12.65 9.33
CA HIS A 47 0.10 13.57 8.58
C HIS A 47 -0.09 15.04 8.97
N VAL A 48 -1.33 15.46 9.28
CA VAL A 48 -1.60 16.87 9.61
C VAL A 48 -0.79 17.33 10.84
N PRO A 49 -0.80 16.61 11.99
CA PRO A 49 0.01 16.99 13.14
C PRO A 49 1.51 16.92 12.87
N LEU A 50 1.97 15.91 12.12
CA LEU A 50 3.40 15.78 11.77
C LEU A 50 3.87 16.96 10.90
N ALA A 51 3.07 17.36 9.92
CA ALA A 51 3.37 18.51 9.06
C ALA A 51 3.32 19.83 9.84
N MET A 52 2.48 19.93 10.86
CA MET A 52 2.44 21.10 11.75
C MET A 52 3.67 21.17 12.68
N ALA A 53 4.12 20.03 13.22
CA ALA A 53 5.29 19.96 14.09
C ALA A 53 6.58 20.27 13.33
N GLU A 54 6.75 19.72 12.13
CA GLU A 54 7.96 19.87 11.30
C GLU A 54 7.71 20.76 10.08
N ARG A 55 7.09 21.93 10.32
CA ARG A 55 6.63 22.83 9.25
C ARG A 55 7.74 23.31 8.31
N LYS A 56 8.95 23.48 8.82
CA LYS A 56 10.13 23.93 8.05
C LYS A 56 10.64 22.83 7.11
N ALA A 57 10.72 21.59 7.60
CA ALA A 57 11.09 20.43 6.77
C ALA A 57 10.01 20.14 5.72
N ALA A 58 8.72 20.28 6.08
CA ALA A 58 7.60 20.08 5.16
C ALA A 58 7.55 21.08 3.99
N GLN A 59 8.18 22.25 4.11
CA GLN A 59 8.23 23.28 3.08
C GLN A 59 9.50 23.23 2.23
N GLN A 60 10.50 22.43 2.62
CA GLN A 60 11.73 22.30 1.85
C GLN A 60 11.50 21.34 0.68
N PRO A 61 11.81 21.76 -0.57
CA PRO A 61 11.80 20.83 -1.68
C PRO A 61 12.89 19.77 -1.45
N ALA A 62 12.61 18.54 -1.88
CA ALA A 62 13.59 17.45 -1.79
C ALA A 62 14.85 17.79 -2.59
N ASP A 63 16.01 17.56 -2.00
CA ASP A 63 17.30 17.76 -2.68
C ASP A 63 17.45 16.79 -3.87
N GLU A 64 18.33 17.10 -4.83
CA GLU A 64 18.54 16.24 -6.02
C GLU A 64 18.88 14.79 -5.64
N ARG A 65 19.60 14.59 -4.54
CA ARG A 65 19.94 13.26 -4.00
C ARG A 65 18.70 12.54 -3.48
N GLU A 66 17.87 13.25 -2.72
CA GLU A 66 16.63 12.69 -2.20
C GLU A 66 15.66 12.34 -3.32
N GLN A 67 15.57 13.16 -4.36
CA GLN A 67 14.77 12.88 -5.54
C GLN A 67 15.22 11.59 -6.25
N LEU A 68 16.54 11.37 -6.38
CA LEU A 68 17.09 10.14 -6.94
C LEU A 68 16.75 8.91 -6.08
N ALA A 69 16.84 9.03 -4.75
CA ALA A 69 16.47 7.98 -3.82
C ALA A 69 14.97 7.63 -3.90
N ILE A 70 14.10 8.64 -3.92
CA ILE A 70 12.64 8.48 -4.07
C ILE A 70 12.32 7.84 -5.42
N ALA A 71 12.91 8.30 -6.52
CA ALA A 71 12.69 7.73 -7.84
C ALA A 71 13.13 6.25 -7.91
N ARG A 72 14.25 5.91 -7.27
CA ARG A 72 14.73 4.52 -7.21
C ARG A 72 13.82 3.65 -6.35
N ALA A 73 13.34 4.15 -5.21
CA ALA A 73 12.35 3.47 -4.39
C ALA A 73 11.07 3.21 -5.20
N GLY A 74 10.56 4.22 -5.90
CA GLY A 74 9.38 4.13 -6.77
C GLY A 74 9.51 3.08 -7.88
N ARG A 75 10.69 2.97 -8.49
CA ARG A 75 10.94 1.94 -9.50
C ARG A 75 10.86 0.54 -8.91
N TRP A 76 11.49 0.31 -7.77
CA TRP A 76 11.51 -1.01 -7.12
C TRP A 76 10.15 -1.37 -6.50
N SER A 77 9.43 -0.41 -5.94
CA SER A 77 8.06 -0.62 -5.48
C SER A 77 7.11 -0.96 -6.64
N GLY A 78 7.30 -0.35 -7.81
CA GLY A 78 6.60 -0.73 -9.04
C GLY A 78 6.89 -2.18 -9.49
N VAL A 79 8.12 -2.67 -9.32
CA VAL A 79 8.46 -4.08 -9.57
C VAL A 79 7.73 -4.99 -8.58
N VAL A 80 7.71 -4.64 -7.29
CA VAL A 80 6.97 -5.40 -6.26
C VAL A 80 5.47 -5.46 -6.59
N MET A 81 4.88 -4.33 -6.99
CA MET A 81 3.49 -4.27 -7.43
C MET A 81 3.22 -5.22 -8.59
N SER A 82 4.08 -5.18 -9.61
CA SER A 82 3.92 -5.97 -10.83
C SER A 82 4.01 -7.46 -10.53
N VAL A 83 4.99 -7.88 -9.74
CA VAL A 83 5.14 -9.29 -9.33
C VAL A 83 3.94 -9.76 -8.52
N ALA A 84 3.48 -8.96 -7.56
CA ALA A 84 2.31 -9.32 -6.74
C ALA A 84 1.02 -9.37 -7.56
N ALA A 85 0.80 -8.42 -8.47
CA ALA A 85 -0.37 -8.38 -9.34
C ALA A 85 -0.39 -9.55 -10.33
N VAL A 86 0.75 -9.87 -10.96
CA VAL A 86 0.89 -11.05 -11.84
C VAL A 86 0.65 -12.34 -11.05
N SER A 87 1.17 -12.43 -9.83
CA SER A 87 0.90 -13.58 -8.95
C SER A 87 -0.60 -13.73 -8.66
N GLY A 88 -1.29 -12.62 -8.41
CA GLY A 88 -2.75 -12.58 -8.27
C GLY A 88 -3.49 -13.09 -9.52
N ALA A 89 -3.05 -12.68 -10.71
CA ALA A 89 -3.59 -13.18 -11.97
C ALA A 89 -3.36 -14.70 -12.16
N LEU A 90 -2.17 -15.20 -11.81
CA LEU A 90 -1.89 -16.64 -11.83
C LEU A 90 -2.77 -17.42 -10.85
N LEU A 91 -3.00 -16.87 -9.64
CA LEU A 91 -3.92 -17.47 -8.67
C LEU A 91 -5.35 -17.52 -9.19
N TYR A 92 -5.79 -16.48 -9.90
CA TYR A 92 -7.09 -16.47 -10.58
C TYR A 92 -7.19 -17.55 -11.65
N LEU A 93 -6.17 -17.72 -12.50
CA LEU A 93 -6.15 -18.79 -13.51
C LEU A 93 -6.27 -20.18 -12.89
N ALA A 94 -5.70 -20.40 -11.70
CA ALA A 94 -5.77 -21.68 -11.00
C ALA A 94 -7.12 -21.93 -10.30
N HIS A 95 -7.79 -20.89 -9.78
CA HIS A 95 -8.99 -21.06 -8.92
C HIS A 95 -10.30 -20.53 -9.52
N GLY A 96 -10.24 -19.78 -10.63
CA GLY A 96 -11.41 -19.18 -11.29
C GLY A 96 -12.15 -18.09 -10.50
N ASN A 97 -11.62 -17.67 -9.35
CA ASN A 97 -12.32 -16.80 -8.40
C ASN A 97 -11.97 -15.31 -8.63
N GLY A 98 -12.90 -14.58 -9.25
CA GLY A 98 -12.72 -13.15 -9.56
C GLY A 98 -12.61 -12.24 -8.32
N ASN A 99 -13.20 -12.65 -7.20
CA ASN A 99 -13.07 -11.90 -5.94
C ASN A 99 -11.62 -11.96 -5.45
N LEU A 100 -11.00 -13.15 -5.44
CA LEU A 100 -9.59 -13.29 -5.07
C LEU A 100 -8.67 -12.46 -5.97
N LEU A 101 -8.98 -12.36 -7.27
CA LEU A 101 -8.23 -11.49 -8.18
C LEU A 101 -8.31 -10.02 -7.74
N PHE A 102 -9.52 -9.51 -7.50
CA PHE A 102 -9.72 -8.13 -7.07
C PHE A 102 -8.96 -7.82 -5.76
N TYR A 103 -9.07 -8.70 -4.76
CA TYR A 103 -8.37 -8.52 -3.50
C TYR A 103 -6.84 -8.65 -3.64
N SER A 104 -6.36 -9.52 -4.53
CA SER A 104 -4.92 -9.67 -4.80
C SER A 104 -4.29 -8.43 -5.45
N VAL A 105 -5.03 -7.71 -6.31
CA VAL A 105 -4.55 -6.46 -6.93
C VAL A 105 -4.45 -5.36 -5.87
N ILE A 106 -5.44 -5.24 -5.00
CA ILE A 106 -5.37 -4.28 -3.88
C ILE A 106 -4.22 -4.66 -2.93
N MET A 107 -4.02 -5.94 -2.64
CA MET A 107 -2.86 -6.41 -1.87
C MET A 107 -1.55 -6.01 -2.53
N ALA A 108 -1.44 -6.13 -3.87
CA ALA A 108 -0.26 -5.70 -4.61
C ALA A 108 0.02 -4.20 -4.45
N LEU A 109 -1.02 -3.36 -4.45
CA LEU A 109 -0.90 -1.92 -4.18
C LEU A 109 -0.39 -1.64 -2.75
N ILE A 110 -0.92 -2.36 -1.76
CA ILE A 110 -0.49 -2.22 -0.36
C ILE A 110 0.98 -2.65 -0.21
N LEU A 111 1.38 -3.78 -0.80
CA LEU A 111 2.76 -4.27 -0.77
C LEU A 111 3.72 -3.31 -1.47
N ALA A 112 3.31 -2.73 -2.60
CA ALA A 112 4.08 -1.73 -3.32
C ALA A 112 4.31 -0.49 -2.46
N GLN A 113 3.25 0.04 -1.83
CA GLN A 113 3.36 1.21 -0.96
C GLN A 113 4.25 0.93 0.26
N PHE A 114 4.14 -0.26 0.84
CA PHE A 114 5.02 -0.68 1.93
C PHE A 114 6.49 -0.76 1.48
N ALA A 115 6.75 -1.38 0.32
CA ALA A 115 8.09 -1.48 -0.25
C ALA A 115 8.66 -0.09 -0.56
N ASP A 116 7.85 0.82 -1.08
CA ASP A 116 8.26 2.19 -1.38
C ASP A 116 8.78 2.91 -0.13
N TYR A 117 7.99 2.92 0.94
CA TYR A 117 8.41 3.51 2.22
C TYR A 117 9.64 2.82 2.82
N ALA A 118 9.69 1.49 2.79
CA ALA A 118 10.82 0.75 3.34
C ALA A 118 12.12 1.06 2.58
N LEU A 119 12.04 1.16 1.25
CA LEU A 119 13.17 1.48 0.39
C LEU A 119 13.62 2.92 0.54
N GLN A 120 12.69 3.89 0.63
CA GLN A 120 13.05 5.27 0.92
C GLN A 120 13.82 5.39 2.24
N ILE A 121 13.32 4.77 3.33
CA ILE A 121 14.03 4.74 4.63
C ILE A 121 15.43 4.13 4.48
N TRP A 122 15.55 3.07 3.70
CA TRP A 122 16.82 2.39 3.48
C TRP A 122 17.82 3.23 2.68
N PHE A 123 17.38 3.89 1.60
CA PHE A 123 18.23 4.75 0.77
C PHE A 123 18.67 6.00 1.55
N PHE A 124 17.75 6.68 2.25
CA PHE A 124 18.07 7.85 3.06
C PHE A 124 19.08 7.53 4.18
N ARG A 125 18.99 6.35 4.81
CA ARG A 125 19.97 5.92 5.83
C ARG A 125 21.36 5.63 5.27
N ARG A 126 21.46 5.30 3.99
CA ARG A 126 22.74 4.99 3.32
C ARG A 126 23.35 6.18 2.61
N GLY A 127 22.72 7.36 2.66
CA GLY A 127 23.22 8.59 2.04
C GLY A 127 23.23 8.54 0.51
N TYR A 128 22.34 7.74 -0.09
CA TYR A 128 22.11 7.73 -1.54
C TYR A 128 21.10 8.77 -1.97
#